data_AF-A0AA38RGF6-F1
#
_entry.id   AF-A0AA38RGF6-F1
#
_cell.length_a   1.000
_cell.length_b   1.000
_cell.length_c   1.000
_cell.angle_alpha   90.00
_cell.angle_beta   90.00
_cell.angle_gamma   90.00
#
_symmetry.space_group_name_H-M   'P 1'
#
loop_
_entity.id
_entity.type
_entity.pdbx_description
1 polymer ?
#
loop_
_entity_poly.entity_id
_entity_poly.type
_entity_poly.pdbx_seq_one_letter_code
_entity_poly.pdbx_strand_id
1 'polypeptide(L)'
;MTLPTANTLPIPIPSETSSTAERRRSPMPPPHARQGGSLEGSPPKGYWEPPTFNPAEQRATLDNPVVSYRRYSEDVQQGVVTALPECPRTVASTGCYGWLTLPQTRNFDICPDCYDATFANTQFRHSFVPAPLRGADTPVTCDFGSSHWYRVAWLMTIKYGIPDLRLLKGIAAIGAKHQQCAGNREANRIWYSILDPYAKRPVPTFAVCPNCAKTIEVILPNLFGAFVELDAPAIPTRGVCDMHFTPGRKRFLKIFDLLESASDAALARQTPPNLQKLADQIRDVTITPECMRDEPVPGRKWHVMESIPEFTVCEECFEEVVLPIVEGEGGSVARNFFKRRQERPMATCQLYSDRMRDIFRKACRRDDLGYLDDRVKERLDIEASIKTKLAEHPAEEETRQLLEEWQKWE
;
A
#
# COMPACT_ATOMS: atom_id res chain seq x y z
N MET A 1 31.15 23.18 54.88
CA MET A 1 32.16 23.78 54.00
C MET A 1 32.16 22.94 52.72
N THR A 2 31.84 23.37 51.51
CA THR A 2 31.58 24.69 50.88
C THR A 2 30.98 24.38 49.50
N LEU A 3 29.89 25.05 49.12
CA LEU A 3 29.34 25.11 47.75
C LEU A 3 30.24 25.97 46.85
N PRO A 4 30.13 25.84 45.52
CA PRO A 4 29.69 26.99 44.69
C PRO A 4 28.74 26.56 43.53
N THR A 5 27.54 27.14 43.38
CA THR A 5 27.13 28.37 42.65
C THR A 5 27.12 28.31 41.12
N ALA A 6 25.93 28.64 40.59
CA ALA A 6 25.50 28.77 39.21
C ALA A 6 26.21 29.90 38.44
N ASN A 7 26.18 29.83 37.11
CA ASN A 7 26.29 31.01 36.25
C ASN A 7 25.46 30.83 34.97
N THR A 8 24.60 31.83 34.74
CA THR A 8 23.61 32.00 33.67
C THR A 8 23.99 33.27 32.91
N LEU A 9 24.06 33.28 31.58
CA LEU A 9 24.17 34.48 30.72
C LEU A 9 23.91 34.11 29.22
N PRO A 10 23.58 35.04 28.29
CA PRO A 10 22.22 35.55 28.06
C PRO A 10 21.77 35.50 26.57
N ILE A 11 20.49 35.82 26.35
CA ILE A 11 19.81 35.98 25.05
C ILE A 11 20.13 37.36 24.44
N PRO A 12 20.40 37.47 23.12
CA PRO A 12 20.35 38.76 22.42
C PRO A 12 19.01 38.99 21.70
N ILE A 13 18.41 40.15 22.00
CA ILE A 13 17.31 40.81 21.30
C ILE A 13 17.91 41.64 20.14
N PRO A 14 17.22 41.77 19.00
CA PRO A 14 17.33 42.97 18.18
C PRO A 14 16.03 43.78 18.18
N SER A 15 16.24 45.08 18.39
CA SER A 15 15.27 46.14 18.53
C SER A 15 14.49 46.48 17.26
N GLU A 16 13.26 46.92 17.46
CA GLU A 16 12.44 47.64 16.50
C GLU A 16 13.08 48.98 16.11
N THR A 17 13.00 49.31 14.82
CA THR A 17 12.94 50.70 14.38
C THR A 17 11.70 50.89 13.52
N SER A 18 10.83 51.74 14.05
CA SER A 18 9.66 52.33 13.42
C SER A 18 10.03 53.18 12.21
N SER A 19 9.27 53.05 11.11
CA SER A 19 8.93 54.21 10.28
C SER A 19 7.47 54.11 9.84
N THR A 20 6.82 55.26 9.93
CA THR A 20 5.37 55.46 9.89
C THR A 20 4.84 55.75 8.49
N ALA A 21 3.67 55.15 8.23
CA ALA A 21 2.53 55.64 7.45
C ALA A 21 2.73 56.15 6.01
N GLU A 22 2.04 55.49 5.07
CA GLU A 22 1.07 56.20 4.24
C GLU A 22 -0.08 55.29 3.74
N ARG A 23 -1.32 55.72 4.05
CA ARG A 23 -2.58 55.23 3.50
C ARG A 23 -2.67 55.60 2.01
N ARG A 24 -3.07 54.68 1.14
CA ARG A 24 -3.93 55.02 -0.01
C ARG A 24 -4.74 53.82 -0.56
N ARG A 25 -6.05 54.00 -0.41
CA ARG A 25 -7.25 53.43 -1.04
C ARG A 25 -7.08 52.60 -2.34
N SER A 26 -7.83 51.50 -2.39
CA SER A 26 -8.23 50.71 -3.57
C SER A 26 -8.90 51.55 -4.67
N PRO A 27 -8.93 51.02 -5.90
CA PRO A 27 -10.24 50.82 -6.54
C PRO A 27 -10.41 49.47 -7.28
N MET A 28 -11.68 49.07 -7.37
CA MET A 28 -12.27 47.91 -8.06
C MET A 28 -12.09 47.88 -9.59
N PRO A 29 -12.34 46.72 -10.23
CA PRO A 29 -12.28 46.55 -11.69
C PRO A 29 -13.56 47.01 -12.42
N PRO A 30 -13.51 47.30 -13.73
CA PRO A 30 -14.68 47.69 -14.53
C PRO A 30 -15.47 46.47 -15.08
N PRO A 31 -16.80 46.60 -15.33
CA PRO A 31 -17.67 45.54 -15.85
C PRO A 31 -18.06 45.69 -17.35
N HIS A 32 -18.68 44.61 -17.88
CA HIS A 32 -19.37 44.42 -19.18
C HIS A 32 -18.44 44.01 -20.36
N ALA A 33 -18.79 43.04 -21.22
CA ALA A 33 -20.08 42.84 -21.87
C ALA A 33 -20.41 41.39 -22.28
N ARG A 34 -21.72 41.14 -22.38
CA ARG A 34 -22.40 40.01 -23.03
C ARG A 34 -22.32 40.11 -24.56
N GLN A 35 -22.29 38.97 -25.24
CA GLN A 35 -22.96 38.59 -26.50
C GLN A 35 -22.33 37.24 -26.92
N GLY A 36 -22.99 36.22 -27.47
CA GLY A 36 -24.33 35.98 -27.99
C GLY A 36 -24.20 34.63 -28.74
N GLY A 37 -25.18 33.74 -28.61
CA GLY A 37 -25.12 32.42 -29.25
C GLY A 37 -25.37 32.47 -30.76
N SER A 38 -24.96 31.42 -31.47
CA SER A 38 -25.66 30.97 -32.68
C SER A 38 -25.47 29.47 -32.88
N LEU A 39 -26.60 28.78 -32.99
CA LEU A 39 -26.78 27.41 -33.44
C LEU A 39 -26.83 27.42 -34.98
N GLU A 40 -26.20 26.42 -35.62
CA GLU A 40 -26.64 25.90 -36.93
C GLU A 40 -26.19 24.43 -37.07
N GLY A 41 -27.16 23.51 -37.18
CA GLY A 41 -26.99 22.12 -37.64
C GLY A 41 -26.96 22.07 -39.18
N SER A 42 -26.46 21.04 -39.87
CA SER A 42 -26.80 19.60 -39.90
C SER A 42 -25.95 18.93 -41.04
N PRO A 43 -26.11 17.64 -41.46
CA PRO A 43 -26.23 16.32 -40.79
C PRO A 43 -25.16 15.29 -41.32
N PRO A 44 -25.20 13.97 -40.96
CA PRO A 44 -24.02 13.09 -40.93
C PRO A 44 -23.86 12.17 -42.17
N LYS A 45 -22.62 11.71 -42.41
CA LYS A 45 -22.34 10.49 -43.21
C LYS A 45 -21.41 9.58 -42.41
N GLY A 46 -21.94 8.45 -41.99
CA GLY A 46 -21.17 7.36 -41.42
C GLY A 46 -20.40 6.62 -42.52
N TYR A 47 -19.10 6.52 -42.34
CA TYR A 47 -18.28 5.41 -42.79
C TYR A 47 -17.44 4.99 -41.59
N TRP A 48 -17.59 3.74 -41.18
CA TRP A 48 -16.74 3.16 -40.14
C TRP A 48 -15.38 2.86 -40.78
N GLU A 49 -14.35 3.61 -40.39
CA GLU A 49 -12.96 3.28 -40.71
C GLU A 49 -12.38 2.47 -39.54
N PRO A 50 -11.71 1.32 -39.79
CA PRO A 50 -10.98 0.65 -38.74
C PRO A 50 -9.86 1.58 -38.22
N PRO A 51 -9.57 1.59 -36.91
CA PRO A 51 -8.55 2.46 -36.36
C PRO A 51 -7.21 2.18 -37.06
N THR A 52 -6.60 3.24 -37.58
CA THR A 52 -5.25 3.20 -38.15
C THR A 52 -4.29 2.64 -37.10
N PHE A 53 -3.69 1.49 -37.41
CA PHE A 53 -2.62 0.91 -36.59
C PHE A 53 -1.50 1.94 -36.44
N ASN A 54 -1.45 2.58 -35.28
CA ASN A 54 -0.46 3.60 -34.96
C ASN A 54 0.49 3.02 -33.90
N PRO A 55 1.73 2.62 -34.27
CA PRO A 55 2.69 2.07 -33.32
C PRO A 55 3.10 3.06 -32.20
N ALA A 56 2.66 4.32 -32.29
CA ALA A 56 2.83 5.33 -31.24
C ALA A 56 1.75 5.26 -30.13
N GLU A 57 0.70 4.45 -30.26
CA GLU A 57 -0.31 4.24 -29.20
C GLU A 57 0.09 3.14 -28.21
N GLN A 58 1.17 2.39 -28.49
CA GLN A 58 1.86 1.55 -27.49
C GLN A 58 2.80 2.36 -26.59
N ARG A 59 2.41 3.60 -26.27
CA ARG A 59 3.09 4.40 -25.25
C ARG A 59 2.59 3.91 -23.90
N ALA A 60 3.42 3.14 -23.19
CA ALA A 60 3.30 2.96 -21.76
C ALA A 60 3.66 4.30 -21.07
N THR A 61 2.81 5.30 -21.23
CA THR A 61 2.78 6.48 -20.36
C THR A 61 1.61 6.30 -19.41
N LEU A 62 1.84 6.54 -18.13
CA LEU A 62 0.77 6.71 -17.15
C LEU A 62 0.00 7.98 -17.56
N ASP A 63 -0.91 7.86 -18.53
CA ASP A 63 -1.61 8.97 -19.17
C ASP A 63 -2.55 9.70 -18.19
N ASN A 64 -2.85 9.09 -17.04
CA ASN A 64 -3.53 9.73 -15.93
C ASN A 64 -2.54 10.18 -14.84
N PRO A 65 -2.65 11.43 -14.33
CA PRO A 65 -1.83 11.88 -13.22
C PRO A 65 -2.06 11.00 -12.00
N VAL A 66 -0.99 10.43 -11.45
CA VAL A 66 -1.04 9.67 -10.20
C VAL A 66 -1.40 10.64 -9.07
N VAL A 67 -2.67 10.68 -8.66
CA VAL A 67 -3.16 11.60 -7.61
C VAL A 67 -2.79 11.08 -6.22
N SER A 68 -2.98 9.79 -5.97
CA SER A 68 -2.48 9.10 -4.78
C SER A 68 -2.10 7.67 -5.11
N TYR A 69 -1.22 7.06 -4.32
CA TYR A 69 -0.80 5.68 -4.52
C TYR A 69 -1.96 4.70 -4.43
N ARG A 70 -2.83 4.90 -3.44
CA ARG A 70 -4.02 4.06 -3.25
C ARG A 70 -4.95 4.14 -4.46
N ARG A 71 -5.24 5.35 -4.94
CA ARG A 71 -6.10 5.54 -6.11
C ARG A 71 -5.52 4.87 -7.34
N TYR A 72 -4.21 4.99 -7.57
CA TYR A 72 -3.54 4.25 -8.64
C TYR A 72 -3.73 2.74 -8.49
N SER A 73 -3.54 2.19 -7.28
CA SER A 73 -3.76 0.75 -7.03
C SER A 73 -5.20 0.31 -7.28
N GLU A 74 -6.19 1.12 -6.90
CA GLU A 74 -7.62 0.84 -7.10
C GLU A 74 -7.99 0.98 -8.60
N ASP A 75 -7.51 2.01 -9.28
CA ASP A 75 -7.72 2.25 -10.72
C ASP A 75 -7.11 1.13 -11.57
N VAL A 76 -5.95 0.59 -11.17
CA VAL A 76 -5.34 -0.59 -11.81
C VAL A 76 -6.22 -1.83 -11.62
N GLN A 77 -6.75 -2.06 -10.41
CA GLN A 77 -7.66 -3.19 -10.14
C GLN A 77 -8.96 -3.08 -10.94
N GLN A 78 -9.44 -1.86 -11.19
CA GLN A 78 -10.64 -1.59 -12.00
C GLN A 78 -10.35 -1.56 -13.51
N GLY A 79 -9.10 -1.70 -13.94
CA GLY A 79 -8.70 -1.62 -15.35
C GLY A 79 -8.79 -0.22 -15.96
N VAL A 80 -8.87 0.83 -15.13
CA VAL A 80 -8.95 2.23 -15.55
C VAL A 80 -7.56 2.76 -15.96
N VAL A 81 -6.50 2.25 -15.33
CA VAL A 81 -5.11 2.63 -15.59
C VAL A 81 -4.27 1.38 -15.84
N THR A 82 -3.30 1.48 -16.76
CA THR A 82 -2.34 0.40 -17.04
C THR A 82 -1.48 0.11 -15.82
N ALA A 83 -1.44 -1.16 -15.40
CA ALA A 83 -0.59 -1.61 -14.31
C ALA A 83 0.91 -1.45 -14.64
N LEU A 84 1.74 -1.30 -13.60
CA LEU A 84 3.18 -1.47 -13.74
C LEU A 84 3.47 -2.91 -14.19
N PRO A 85 4.49 -3.13 -15.04
CA PRO A 85 4.75 -4.43 -15.63
C PRO A 85 5.01 -5.50 -14.56
N GLU A 86 4.48 -6.69 -14.81
CA GLU A 86 4.87 -7.89 -14.05
C GLU A 86 6.31 -8.25 -14.40
N CYS A 87 7.10 -8.56 -13.38
CA CYS A 87 8.52 -8.84 -13.57
C CYS A 87 8.73 -10.36 -13.66
N PRO A 88 9.37 -10.87 -14.72
CA PRO A 88 9.68 -12.30 -14.82
C PRO A 88 10.87 -12.72 -13.93
N ARG A 89 11.66 -11.76 -13.41
CA ARG A 89 12.90 -12.01 -12.64
C ARG A 89 12.78 -11.58 -11.17
N THR A 90 11.68 -11.93 -10.52
CA THR A 90 11.46 -11.65 -9.09
C THR A 90 12.16 -12.65 -8.16
N VAL A 91 12.44 -13.87 -8.65
CA VAL A 91 13.13 -14.94 -7.94
C VAL A 91 14.63 -14.88 -8.22
N ALA A 92 15.44 -15.20 -7.20
CA ALA A 92 16.89 -15.09 -7.28
C ALA A 92 17.44 -16.18 -8.21
N SER A 93 18.02 -15.77 -9.34
CA SER A 93 18.52 -16.70 -10.37
C SER A 93 19.98 -16.41 -10.75
N THR A 94 20.73 -17.46 -11.04
CA THR A 94 22.11 -17.39 -11.56
C THR A 94 22.12 -17.33 -13.08
N GLY A 95 23.24 -16.91 -13.68
CA GLY A 95 23.44 -16.94 -15.14
C GLY A 95 22.60 -15.96 -15.97
N CYS A 96 21.90 -15.01 -15.35
CA CYS A 96 21.17 -13.96 -16.06
C CYS A 96 22.09 -12.78 -16.40
N TYR A 97 22.04 -12.32 -17.66
CA TYR A 97 22.82 -11.18 -18.16
C TYR A 97 21.94 -9.95 -18.43
N GLY A 98 22.59 -8.82 -18.73
CA GLY A 98 21.94 -7.58 -19.14
C GLY A 98 21.36 -6.74 -17.99
N TRP A 99 21.74 -7.02 -16.74
CA TRP A 99 21.29 -6.23 -15.60
C TRP A 99 21.75 -4.78 -15.69
N LEU A 100 20.86 -3.87 -15.33
CA LEU A 100 21.13 -2.45 -15.22
C LEU A 100 21.09 -2.04 -13.75
N THR A 101 21.75 -0.93 -13.43
CA THR A 101 21.80 -0.35 -12.10
C THR A 101 21.81 1.17 -12.17
N LEU A 102 21.66 1.83 -11.03
CA LEU A 102 21.84 3.27 -10.91
C LEU A 102 23.31 3.59 -10.58
N PRO A 103 23.87 4.70 -11.10
CA PRO A 103 25.20 5.15 -10.73
C PRO A 103 25.39 5.19 -9.21
N GLN A 104 26.52 4.66 -8.76
CA GLN A 104 26.92 4.60 -7.34
C GLN A 104 25.98 3.78 -6.43
N THR A 105 25.09 2.97 -7.00
CA THR A 105 24.08 2.20 -6.25
C THR A 105 24.25 0.71 -6.51
N ARG A 106 25.32 0.11 -5.97
CA ARG A 106 25.71 -1.28 -6.31
C ARG A 106 24.76 -2.37 -5.83
N ASN A 107 23.83 -2.02 -4.94
CA ASN A 107 22.85 -2.93 -4.33
C ASN A 107 21.43 -2.71 -4.88
N PHE A 108 21.34 -2.19 -6.11
CA PHE A 108 20.11 -2.07 -6.86
C PHE A 108 20.30 -2.66 -8.25
N ASP A 109 19.49 -3.65 -8.59
CA ASP A 109 19.47 -4.30 -9.89
C ASP A 109 18.08 -4.23 -10.52
N ILE A 110 18.04 -3.88 -11.80
CA ILE A 110 16.81 -3.93 -12.60
C ILE A 110 17.05 -4.81 -13.83
N CYS A 111 16.10 -5.70 -14.13
CA CYS A 111 16.16 -6.51 -15.34
C CYS A 111 15.83 -5.67 -16.59
N PRO A 112 16.30 -6.10 -17.78
CA PRO A 112 15.96 -5.44 -19.04
C PRO A 112 14.45 -5.24 -19.22
N ASP A 113 13.64 -6.26 -18.90
CA ASP A 113 12.18 -6.22 -19.09
C ASP A 113 11.52 -5.09 -18.28
N CYS A 114 11.89 -4.94 -17.00
CA CYS A 114 11.37 -3.85 -16.17
C CYS A 114 11.91 -2.48 -16.60
N TYR A 115 13.16 -2.41 -17.04
CA TYR A 115 13.75 -1.18 -17.55
C TYR A 115 13.06 -0.71 -18.83
N ASP A 116 12.91 -1.60 -19.80
CA ASP A 116 12.32 -1.30 -21.11
C ASP A 116 10.85 -0.88 -20.98
N ALA A 117 10.09 -1.60 -20.15
CA ALA A 117 8.68 -1.32 -19.94
C ALA A 117 8.41 -0.05 -19.12
N THR A 118 9.31 0.33 -18.19
CA THR A 118 9.04 1.44 -17.24
C THR A 118 9.87 2.69 -17.51
N PHE A 119 11.14 2.56 -17.89
CA PHE A 119 12.10 3.66 -17.88
C PHE A 119 12.64 4.04 -19.28
N ALA A 120 12.75 3.11 -20.22
CA ALA A 120 13.40 3.34 -21.52
C ALA A 120 12.76 4.48 -22.34
N ASN A 121 11.44 4.66 -22.22
CA ASN A 121 10.67 5.70 -22.91
C ASN A 121 10.45 6.96 -22.07
N THR A 122 11.18 7.12 -20.96
CA THR A 122 11.05 8.28 -20.05
C THR A 122 12.29 9.17 -20.09
N GLN A 123 12.19 10.35 -19.50
CA GLN A 123 13.35 11.24 -19.28
C GLN A 123 14.48 10.59 -18.47
N PHE A 124 14.18 9.52 -17.73
CA PHE A 124 15.14 8.85 -16.86
C PHE A 124 15.94 7.73 -17.55
N ARG A 125 15.70 7.45 -18.83
CA ARG A 125 16.38 6.36 -19.56
C ARG A 125 17.91 6.39 -19.42
N HIS A 126 18.49 7.59 -19.43
CA HIS A 126 19.94 7.79 -19.33
C HIS A 126 20.49 7.76 -17.90
N SER A 127 19.63 7.54 -16.90
CA SER A 127 20.03 7.43 -15.49
C SER A 127 20.53 6.03 -15.12
N PHE A 128 20.39 5.04 -16.01
CA PHE A 128 20.78 3.67 -15.79
C PHE A 128 22.09 3.35 -16.51
N VAL A 129 22.91 2.53 -15.86
CA VAL A 129 24.18 2.03 -16.40
C VAL A 129 24.22 0.51 -16.29
N PRO A 130 25.01 -0.20 -17.12
CA PRO A 130 25.24 -1.63 -16.96
C PRO A 130 25.69 -1.96 -15.53
N ALA A 131 25.05 -2.97 -14.92
CA ALA A 131 25.45 -3.45 -13.62
C ALA A 131 26.86 -4.08 -13.70
N PRO A 132 27.67 -3.99 -12.62
CA PRO A 132 28.95 -4.66 -12.57
C PRO A 132 28.80 -6.17 -12.85
N LEU A 133 29.74 -6.74 -13.61
CA LEU A 133 29.80 -8.19 -13.85
C LEU A 133 29.86 -8.93 -12.51
N ARG A 134 28.87 -9.79 -12.29
CA ARG A 134 28.81 -10.70 -11.14
C ARG A 134 29.33 -12.06 -11.56
N GLY A 135 29.91 -12.79 -10.61
CA GLY A 135 30.30 -14.18 -10.84
C GLY A 135 29.08 -15.01 -11.23
N ALA A 136 29.26 -16.01 -12.09
CA ALA A 136 28.18 -16.86 -12.61
C ALA A 136 27.32 -17.50 -11.49
N ASP A 137 27.92 -17.70 -10.31
CA ASP A 137 27.28 -18.35 -9.16
C ASP A 137 26.54 -17.38 -8.22
N THR A 138 26.57 -16.07 -8.46
CA THR A 138 25.87 -15.10 -7.60
C THR A 138 24.42 -14.95 -8.06
N PRO A 139 23.42 -15.39 -7.28
CA PRO A 139 22.03 -15.23 -7.66
C PRO A 139 21.64 -13.75 -7.59
N VAL A 140 20.86 -13.29 -8.58
CA VAL A 140 20.40 -11.90 -8.69
C VAL A 140 18.89 -11.86 -8.84
N THR A 141 18.25 -10.87 -8.22
CA THR A 141 16.82 -10.56 -8.36
C THR A 141 16.65 -9.17 -8.97
N CYS A 142 15.56 -8.96 -9.71
CA CYS A 142 15.14 -7.61 -10.08
C CYS A 142 14.52 -6.90 -8.88
N ASP A 143 15.21 -5.92 -8.31
CA ASP A 143 14.74 -5.17 -7.14
C ASP A 143 13.46 -4.38 -7.43
N PHE A 144 13.32 -3.83 -8.63
CA PHE A 144 12.10 -3.14 -9.06
C PHE A 144 10.89 -4.08 -9.14
N GLY A 145 11.15 -5.34 -9.50
CA GLY A 145 10.13 -6.40 -9.56
C GLY A 145 9.79 -6.97 -8.19
N SER A 146 10.80 -7.25 -7.38
CA SER A 146 10.67 -7.97 -6.11
C SER A 146 10.25 -7.09 -4.94
N SER A 147 10.63 -5.80 -4.95
CA SER A 147 10.34 -4.88 -3.86
C SER A 147 9.32 -3.83 -4.28
N HIS A 148 8.17 -3.90 -3.62
CA HIS A 148 7.06 -2.99 -3.82
C HIS A 148 7.42 -1.51 -3.55
N TRP A 149 8.39 -1.27 -2.66
CA TRP A 149 8.84 0.09 -2.35
C TRP A 149 9.47 0.83 -3.53
N TYR A 150 10.16 0.13 -4.44
CA TYR A 150 10.70 0.78 -5.64
C TYR A 150 9.60 1.20 -6.61
N ARG A 151 8.51 0.44 -6.69
CA ARG A 151 7.31 0.80 -7.48
C ARG A 151 6.62 2.02 -6.89
N VAL A 152 6.43 2.06 -5.56
CA VAL A 152 5.91 3.23 -4.85
C VAL A 152 6.80 4.44 -5.10
N ALA A 153 8.12 4.31 -4.95
CA ALA A 153 9.07 5.40 -5.17
C ALA A 153 9.04 5.93 -6.61
N TRP A 154 8.87 5.05 -7.60
CA TRP A 154 8.69 5.47 -8.98
C TRP A 154 7.42 6.30 -9.18
N LEU A 155 6.29 5.82 -8.66
CA LEU A 155 5.02 6.55 -8.74
C LEU A 155 5.09 7.90 -8.02
N MET A 156 5.78 7.97 -6.88
CA MET A 156 6.02 9.23 -6.15
C MET A 156 6.96 10.17 -6.91
N THR A 157 7.95 9.62 -7.63
CA THR A 157 8.85 10.41 -8.50
C THR A 157 8.03 11.11 -9.59
N ILE A 158 7.10 10.39 -10.23
CA ILE A 158 6.19 10.97 -11.23
C ILE A 158 5.25 11.97 -10.58
N LYS A 159 4.54 11.57 -9.51
CA LYS A 159 3.52 12.39 -8.83
C LYS A 159 4.06 13.76 -8.41
N TYR A 160 5.23 13.79 -7.77
CA TYR A 160 5.82 15.04 -7.27
C TYR A 160 6.73 15.73 -8.31
N GLY A 161 6.80 15.23 -9.55
CA GLY A 161 7.64 15.81 -10.60
C GLY A 161 9.12 15.86 -10.24
N ILE A 162 9.62 14.84 -9.52
CA ILE A 162 11.01 14.80 -9.08
C ILE A 162 11.92 14.61 -10.31
N PRO A 163 12.93 15.47 -10.52
CA PRO A 163 13.70 15.49 -11.76
C PRO A 163 14.74 14.37 -11.88
N ASP A 164 14.92 13.56 -10.84
CA ASP A 164 15.90 12.48 -10.79
C ASP A 164 15.35 11.25 -10.05
N LEU A 165 16.11 10.15 -10.09
CA LEU A 165 15.76 8.90 -9.41
C LEU A 165 16.28 8.84 -7.95
N ARG A 166 16.31 9.98 -7.23
CA ARG A 166 16.83 10.01 -5.84
C ARG A 166 16.08 9.10 -4.88
N LEU A 167 14.77 8.90 -5.08
CA LEU A 167 13.97 8.03 -4.21
C LEU A 167 14.43 6.56 -4.32
N LEU A 168 14.66 6.08 -5.55
CA LEU A 168 15.18 4.74 -5.80
C LEU A 168 16.58 4.57 -5.18
N LYS A 169 17.47 5.56 -5.38
CA LYS A 169 18.81 5.56 -4.75
C LYS A 169 18.73 5.57 -3.22
N GLY A 170 17.79 6.32 -2.64
CA GLY A 170 17.57 6.39 -1.20
C GLY A 170 17.11 5.06 -0.61
N ILE A 171 16.18 4.36 -1.28
CA ILE A 171 15.74 3.02 -0.88
C ILE A 171 16.89 2.03 -0.93
N ALA A 172 17.69 2.05 -1.99
CA ALA A 172 18.87 1.21 -2.06
C ALA A 172 19.85 1.52 -0.91
N ALA A 173 20.11 2.80 -0.61
CA ALA A 173 20.97 3.16 0.52
C ALA A 173 20.45 2.65 1.88
N ILE A 174 19.13 2.56 2.06
CA ILE A 174 18.51 1.96 3.24
C ILE A 174 18.74 0.45 3.29
N GLY A 175 18.51 -0.25 2.17
CA GLY A 175 18.72 -1.69 2.07
C GLY A 175 20.18 -2.11 2.32
N ALA A 176 21.14 -1.21 2.11
CA ALA A 176 22.55 -1.44 2.48
C ALA A 176 22.82 -1.31 3.99
N LYS A 177 21.98 -0.58 4.74
CA LYS A 177 22.16 -0.29 6.17
C LYS A 177 21.28 -1.14 7.07
N HIS A 178 20.11 -1.55 6.58
CA HIS A 178 19.09 -2.24 7.37
C HIS A 178 18.74 -3.58 6.75
N GLN A 179 18.44 -4.56 7.61
CA GLN A 179 17.92 -5.85 7.15
C GLN A 179 16.57 -5.67 6.44
N GLN A 180 16.42 -6.32 5.29
CA GLN A 180 15.17 -6.36 4.52
C GLN A 180 13.97 -6.79 5.38
N CYS A 181 12.77 -6.33 5.02
CA CYS A 181 11.54 -6.68 5.74
C CYS A 181 11.28 -8.20 5.66
N ALA A 182 10.88 -8.82 6.76
CA ALA A 182 10.59 -10.26 6.82
C ALA A 182 9.26 -10.66 6.14
N GLY A 183 8.58 -9.71 5.50
CA GLY A 183 7.26 -9.92 4.89
C GLY A 183 6.20 -10.25 5.94
N ASN A 184 5.45 -11.32 5.67
CA ASN A 184 4.43 -11.88 6.56
C ASN A 184 5.00 -12.72 7.72
N ARG A 185 6.31 -12.97 7.74
CA ARG A 185 6.94 -13.81 8.76
C ARG A 185 7.20 -13.01 10.03
N GLU A 186 6.97 -13.66 11.17
CA GLU A 186 7.36 -13.11 12.47
C GLU A 186 8.89 -12.95 12.54
N ALA A 187 9.34 -11.78 12.97
CA ALA A 187 10.76 -11.48 13.14
C ALA A 187 11.00 -10.86 14.52
N ASN A 188 12.20 -11.08 15.07
CA ASN A 188 12.63 -10.40 16.29
C ASN A 188 13.40 -9.13 15.93
N ARG A 189 12.82 -7.94 16.15
CA ARG A 189 13.40 -6.66 15.75
C ARG A 189 13.08 -5.55 16.75
N ILE A 190 13.85 -4.47 16.70
CA ILE A 190 13.44 -3.20 17.29
C ILE A 190 12.39 -2.60 16.33
N TRP A 191 11.16 -2.50 16.81
CA TRP A 191 10.05 -1.98 16.04
C TRP A 191 9.97 -0.46 16.15
N TYR A 192 9.50 0.16 15.08
CA TYR A 192 9.23 1.59 14.98
C TYR A 192 7.73 1.82 14.88
N SER A 193 7.27 2.96 15.37
CA SER A 193 5.89 3.41 15.28
C SER A 193 5.85 4.94 15.19
N ILE A 194 4.66 5.49 14.99
CA ILE A 194 4.46 6.95 14.94
C ILE A 194 4.24 7.47 16.34
N LEU A 195 4.96 8.55 16.68
CA LEU A 195 4.81 9.25 17.94
C LEU A 195 3.47 9.99 17.98
N ASP A 196 2.62 9.64 18.95
CA ASP A 196 1.49 10.47 19.33
C ASP A 196 2.02 11.64 20.20
N PRO A 197 1.95 12.89 19.73
CA PRO A 197 2.51 14.04 20.45
C PRO A 197 1.74 14.36 21.74
N TYR A 198 0.45 14.01 21.83
CA TYR A 198 -0.36 14.23 23.02
C TYR A 198 -0.09 13.19 24.10
N ALA A 199 -0.13 11.90 23.73
CA ALA A 199 0.18 10.80 24.65
C ALA A 199 1.69 10.71 24.97
N LYS A 200 2.53 11.37 24.17
CA LYS A 200 4.00 11.30 24.20
C LYS A 200 4.50 9.85 24.14
N ARG A 201 3.76 9.01 23.41
CA ARG A 201 4.02 7.58 23.28
C ARG A 201 3.78 7.16 21.83
N PRO A 202 4.52 6.16 21.33
CA PRO A 202 4.25 5.60 20.01
C PRO A 202 2.90 4.88 19.98
N VAL A 203 2.29 4.74 18.81
CA VAL A 203 1.04 3.96 18.66
C VAL A 203 1.35 2.47 18.89
N PRO A 204 0.83 1.85 19.97
CA PRO A 204 1.26 0.51 20.40
C PRO A 204 0.81 -0.62 19.45
N THR A 205 -0.28 -0.38 18.71
CA THR A 205 -0.87 -1.34 17.75
C THR A 205 -0.21 -1.28 16.37
N PHE A 206 0.75 -0.39 16.16
CA PHE A 206 1.41 -0.18 14.87
C PHE A 206 2.91 -0.47 15.00
N ALA A 207 3.39 -1.51 14.33
CA ALA A 207 4.77 -1.97 14.41
C ALA A 207 5.40 -2.04 13.01
N VAL A 208 6.44 -1.24 12.78
CA VAL A 208 7.13 -1.14 11.49
C VAL A 208 8.59 -1.51 11.64
N CYS A 209 9.11 -2.36 10.75
CA CYS A 209 10.53 -2.69 10.78
C CYS A 209 11.41 -1.48 10.37
N PRO A 210 12.68 -1.42 10.80
CA PRO A 210 13.56 -0.28 10.50
C PRO A 210 13.67 0.03 9.00
N ASN A 211 13.75 -1.01 8.15
CA ASN A 211 13.83 -0.84 6.70
C ASN A 211 12.60 -0.13 6.12
N CYS A 212 11.38 -0.57 6.48
CA CYS A 212 10.15 0.06 6.00
C CYS A 212 9.99 1.48 6.56
N ALA A 213 10.27 1.70 7.85
CA ALA A 213 10.17 3.03 8.46
C ALA A 213 11.10 4.04 7.76
N LYS A 214 12.38 3.69 7.58
CA LYS A 214 13.34 4.56 6.87
C LYS A 214 13.01 4.73 5.39
N THR A 215 12.44 3.71 4.76
CA THR A 215 11.98 3.81 3.36
C THR A 215 10.85 4.83 3.23
N ILE A 216 9.89 4.84 4.15
CA ILE A 216 8.81 5.82 4.17
C ILE A 216 9.36 7.23 4.37
N GLU A 217 10.33 7.43 5.27
CA GLU A 217 10.99 8.73 5.47
C GLU A 217 11.75 9.23 4.23
N VAL A 218 12.26 8.32 3.40
CA VAL A 218 12.87 8.70 2.11
C VAL A 218 11.81 9.08 1.07
N ILE A 219 10.71 8.32 0.99
CA ILE A 219 9.63 8.54 0.02
C ILE A 219 8.83 9.80 0.36
N LEU A 220 8.63 10.08 1.66
CA LEU A 220 7.88 11.22 2.19
C LEU A 220 8.78 12.03 3.14
N PRO A 221 9.68 12.89 2.62
CA PRO A 221 10.75 13.53 3.41
C PRO A 221 10.29 14.45 4.54
N ASN A 222 9.11 15.04 4.44
CA ASN A 222 8.50 15.85 5.50
C ASN A 222 8.00 15.02 6.70
N LEU A 223 7.94 13.68 6.58
CA LEU A 223 7.69 12.75 7.69
C LEU A 223 8.99 12.24 8.33
N PHE A 224 10.15 12.77 7.95
CA PHE A 224 11.42 12.40 8.57
C PHE A 224 11.38 12.62 10.08
N GLY A 225 11.70 11.58 10.87
CA GLY A 225 11.66 11.62 12.32
C GLY A 225 10.27 11.40 12.92
N ALA A 226 9.23 11.16 12.11
CA ALA A 226 7.92 10.77 12.61
C ALA A 226 7.92 9.35 13.20
N PHE A 227 8.79 8.48 12.69
CA PHE A 227 8.96 7.12 13.18
C PHE A 227 9.98 7.09 14.33
N VAL A 228 9.49 6.69 15.50
CA VAL A 228 10.27 6.50 16.73
C VAL A 228 10.25 5.04 17.14
N GLU A 229 11.17 4.63 18.00
CA GLU A 229 11.20 3.27 18.57
C GLU A 229 9.90 3.02 19.36
N LEU A 230 9.29 1.85 19.15
CA LEU A 230 8.01 1.47 19.75
C LEU A 230 8.13 1.28 21.27
N ASP A 231 9.22 0.65 21.71
CA ASP A 231 9.54 0.41 23.10
C ASP A 231 10.63 1.37 23.59
N ALA A 232 10.49 1.85 24.83
CA ALA A 232 11.49 2.67 25.51
C ALA A 232 11.85 2.01 26.87
N PRO A 233 13.04 1.41 27.03
CA PRO A 233 14.15 1.35 26.08
C PRO A 233 13.86 0.45 24.86
N ALA A 234 14.59 0.68 23.77
CA ALA A 234 14.48 -0.13 22.55
C ALA A 234 14.85 -1.59 22.82
N ILE A 235 13.85 -2.46 22.82
CA ILE A 235 14.02 -3.90 23.05
C ILE A 235 13.57 -4.63 21.79
N PRO A 236 14.36 -5.59 21.27
CA PRO A 236 13.89 -6.47 20.22
C PRO A 236 12.71 -7.32 20.71
N THR A 237 11.57 -7.19 20.04
CA THR A 237 10.38 -8.01 20.31
C THR A 237 9.96 -8.75 19.04
N ARG A 238 9.18 -9.82 19.20
CA ARG A 238 8.65 -10.57 18.07
C ARG A 238 7.41 -9.89 17.51
N GLY A 239 7.32 -9.83 16.18
CA GLY A 239 6.16 -9.23 15.50
C GLY A 239 6.26 -9.35 13.98
N VAL A 240 5.25 -8.81 13.31
CA VAL A 240 5.16 -8.70 11.85
C VAL A 240 5.05 -7.21 11.49
N CYS A 241 5.71 -6.79 10.42
CA CYS A 241 5.76 -5.39 10.01
C CYS A 241 4.43 -4.94 9.39
N ASP A 242 3.71 -3.97 9.94
CA ASP A 242 2.45 -3.46 9.36
C ASP A 242 2.62 -2.82 7.96
N MET A 243 3.85 -2.46 7.59
CA MET A 243 4.19 -1.88 6.29
C MET A 243 4.85 -2.89 5.34
N HIS A 244 4.60 -4.20 5.52
CA HIS A 244 4.93 -5.19 4.51
C HIS A 244 3.84 -5.18 3.42
N PHE A 245 4.26 -5.26 2.15
CA PHE A 245 3.31 -5.44 1.06
C PHE A 245 3.01 -6.92 0.90
N THR A 246 1.73 -7.27 0.79
CA THR A 246 1.28 -8.60 0.35
C THR A 246 0.10 -8.40 -0.58
N PRO A 247 0.12 -8.97 -1.80
CA PRO A 247 -0.98 -8.87 -2.74
C PRO A 247 -2.32 -9.26 -2.08
N GLY A 248 -3.35 -8.44 -2.29
CA GLY A 248 -4.70 -8.65 -1.72
C GLY A 248 -4.87 -8.23 -0.26
N ARG A 249 -3.80 -7.86 0.47
CA ARG A 249 -3.92 -7.23 1.78
C ARG A 249 -4.14 -5.71 1.63
N LYS A 250 -5.15 -5.18 2.32
CA LYS A 250 -5.54 -3.76 2.21
C LYS A 250 -4.81 -2.86 3.22
N ARG A 251 -4.26 -3.41 4.30
CA ARG A 251 -3.67 -2.63 5.40
C ARG A 251 -2.52 -1.74 4.94
N PHE A 252 -1.58 -2.30 4.19
CA PHE A 252 -0.46 -1.54 3.62
C PHE A 252 -0.96 -0.31 2.84
N LEU A 253 -1.93 -0.51 1.94
CA LEU A 253 -2.50 0.57 1.12
C LEU A 253 -3.20 1.61 1.97
N LYS A 254 -4.03 1.19 2.94
CA LYS A 254 -4.75 2.10 3.86
C LYS A 254 -3.77 2.95 4.67
N ILE A 255 -2.74 2.34 5.26
CA ILE A 255 -1.77 3.07 6.10
C ILE A 255 -0.90 3.99 5.24
N PHE A 256 -0.43 3.52 4.08
CA PHE A 256 0.37 4.36 3.19
C PHE A 256 -0.42 5.56 2.65
N ASP A 257 -1.70 5.40 2.33
CA ASP A 257 -2.61 6.48 1.93
C ASP A 257 -2.77 7.55 3.03
N LEU A 258 -2.83 7.13 4.31
CA LEU A 258 -2.84 8.06 5.45
C LEU A 258 -1.52 8.84 5.56
N LEU A 259 -0.38 8.17 5.40
CA LEU A 259 0.95 8.79 5.42
C LEU A 259 1.10 9.79 4.27
N GLU A 260 0.75 9.38 3.06
CA GLU A 260 0.78 10.19 1.85
C GLU A 260 -0.15 11.41 1.99
N SER A 261 -1.39 11.21 2.41
CA SER A 261 -2.37 12.29 2.61
C SER A 261 -1.92 13.29 3.68
N ALA A 262 -1.34 12.81 4.78
CA ALA A 262 -0.79 13.68 5.82
C ALA A 262 0.40 14.50 5.30
N SER A 263 1.27 13.89 4.48
CA SER A 263 2.38 14.56 3.81
C SER A 263 1.89 15.62 2.81
N ASP A 264 0.98 15.27 1.91
CA ASP A 264 0.43 16.17 0.89
C ASP A 264 -0.25 17.38 1.50
N ALA A 265 -1.08 17.15 2.53
CA ALA A 265 -1.77 18.23 3.23
C ALA A 265 -0.79 19.19 3.91
N ALA A 266 0.33 18.68 4.42
CA ALA A 266 1.39 19.46 5.03
C ALA A 266 2.15 20.30 3.99
N LEU A 267 2.52 19.70 2.86
CA LEU A 267 3.19 20.38 1.75
C LEU A 267 2.31 21.48 1.14
N ALA A 268 1.03 21.19 0.90
CA ALA A 268 0.08 22.14 0.33
C ALA A 268 -0.13 23.37 1.24
N ARG A 269 -0.08 23.17 2.57
CA ARG A 269 -0.23 24.24 3.57
C ARG A 269 1.09 24.87 4.00
N GLN A 270 2.22 24.33 3.56
CA GLN A 270 3.56 24.71 4.02
C GLN A 270 3.71 24.63 5.55
N THR A 271 3.08 23.64 6.18
CA THR A 271 3.14 23.41 7.62
C THR A 271 3.75 22.04 7.93
N PRO A 272 4.24 21.78 9.15
CA PRO A 272 4.59 20.43 9.57
C PRO A 272 3.39 19.46 9.46
N PRO A 273 3.62 18.17 9.18
CA PRO A 273 2.57 17.17 9.20
C PRO A 273 1.87 17.08 10.56
N ASN A 274 0.54 16.93 10.53
CA ASN A 274 -0.24 16.74 11.74
C ASN A 274 -0.10 15.29 12.24
N LEU A 275 0.96 15.04 13.03
CA LEU A 275 1.26 13.71 13.57
C LEU A 275 0.19 13.19 14.53
N GLN A 276 -0.54 14.08 15.23
CA GLN A 276 -1.65 13.66 16.09
C GLN A 276 -2.75 12.99 15.26
N LYS A 277 -3.25 13.71 14.24
CA LYS A 277 -4.29 13.18 13.37
C LYS A 277 -3.85 11.89 12.69
N LEU A 278 -2.60 11.84 12.23
CA LEU A 278 -2.03 10.64 11.62
C LEU A 278 -1.97 9.47 12.61
N ALA A 279 -1.51 9.69 13.84
CA ALA A 279 -1.45 8.67 14.88
C ALA A 279 -2.85 8.12 15.23
N ASP A 280 -3.84 8.99 15.34
CA ASP A 280 -5.23 8.61 15.61
C ASP A 280 -5.79 7.74 14.46
N GLN A 281 -5.62 8.18 13.21
CA GLN A 281 -6.10 7.42 12.04
C GLN A 281 -5.39 6.07 11.89
N ILE A 282 -4.09 5.98 12.19
CA ILE A 282 -3.35 4.71 12.17
C ILE A 282 -3.80 3.79 13.30
N ARG A 283 -4.09 4.34 14.48
CA ARG A 283 -4.64 3.57 15.60
C ARG A 283 -5.98 2.94 15.21
N ASP A 284 -6.86 3.70 14.57
CA ASP A 284 -8.16 3.22 14.11
C ASP A 284 -8.02 2.10 13.06
N VAL A 285 -7.02 2.16 12.18
CA VAL A 285 -6.77 1.09 11.19
C VAL A 285 -6.13 -0.15 11.81
N THR A 286 -5.32 0.02 12.87
CA THR A 286 -4.53 -1.07 13.46
C THR A 286 -5.19 -1.74 14.66
N ILE A 287 -6.24 -1.15 15.23
CA ILE A 287 -6.98 -1.72 16.37
C ILE A 287 -7.63 -3.06 16.02
N THR A 288 -8.21 -3.18 14.82
CA THR A 288 -8.80 -4.42 14.34
C THR A 288 -7.68 -5.27 13.71
N PRO A 289 -7.43 -6.51 14.18
CA PRO A 289 -6.34 -7.31 13.64
C PRO A 289 -6.62 -7.76 12.20
N GLU A 290 -5.59 -7.72 11.35
CA GLU A 290 -5.70 -7.99 9.91
C GLU A 290 -6.31 -9.37 9.64
N CYS A 291 -7.06 -9.45 8.54
CA CYS A 291 -7.53 -10.69 7.98
C CYS A 291 -6.34 -11.54 7.49
N MET A 292 -6.19 -12.72 8.09
CA MET A 292 -5.18 -13.71 7.69
C MET A 292 -5.61 -14.55 6.47
N ARG A 293 -6.75 -14.22 5.86
CA ARG A 293 -7.27 -14.86 4.64
C ARG A 293 -7.44 -16.38 4.82
N ASP A 294 -6.75 -17.17 4.01
CA ASP A 294 -6.70 -18.63 3.97
C ASP A 294 -5.62 -19.24 4.88
N GLU A 295 -4.81 -18.42 5.57
CA GLU A 295 -3.87 -18.92 6.58
C GLU A 295 -4.63 -19.36 7.84
N PRO A 296 -4.51 -20.63 8.27
CA PRO A 296 -5.21 -21.13 9.45
C PRO A 296 -4.70 -20.45 10.73
N VAL A 297 -5.59 -19.84 11.51
CA VAL A 297 -5.23 -19.15 12.76
C VAL A 297 -5.71 -19.94 13.98
N PRO A 298 -4.82 -20.33 14.91
CA PRO A 298 -5.20 -21.07 16.10
C PRO A 298 -5.81 -20.16 17.18
N GLY A 299 -6.82 -20.66 17.90
CA GLY A 299 -7.36 -20.04 19.12
C GLY A 299 -7.94 -18.62 18.97
N ARG A 300 -8.21 -18.17 17.73
CA ARG A 300 -8.79 -16.85 17.48
C ARG A 300 -10.32 -16.90 17.65
N LYS A 301 -10.92 -15.76 18.03
CA LYS A 301 -12.37 -15.58 18.08
C LYS A 301 -12.89 -15.15 16.70
N TRP A 302 -13.92 -15.84 16.22
CA TRP A 302 -14.50 -15.68 14.89
C TRP A 302 -15.98 -15.31 14.98
N HIS A 303 -16.45 -14.53 14.01
CA HIS A 303 -17.88 -14.39 13.76
C HIS A 303 -18.35 -15.64 13.02
N VAL A 304 -19.39 -16.28 13.53
CA VAL A 304 -19.91 -17.55 13.02
C VAL A 304 -21.42 -17.46 12.88
N MET A 305 -21.97 -18.08 11.84
CA MET A 305 -23.41 -18.20 11.64
C MET A 305 -24.02 -19.32 12.48
N GLU A 306 -25.25 -19.12 12.95
CA GLU A 306 -26.02 -20.12 13.69
C GLU A 306 -26.36 -21.32 12.82
N SER A 307 -26.71 -21.08 11.56
CA SER A 307 -27.12 -22.11 10.61
C SER A 307 -25.97 -22.73 9.82
N ILE A 308 -24.82 -22.06 9.72
CA ILE A 308 -23.65 -22.50 8.95
C ILE A 308 -22.38 -22.34 9.81
N PRO A 309 -22.12 -23.26 10.76
CA PRO A 309 -21.03 -23.13 11.73
C PRO A 309 -19.62 -23.10 11.11
N GLU A 310 -19.46 -23.63 9.90
CA GLU A 310 -18.24 -23.63 9.11
C GLU A 310 -17.94 -22.25 8.51
N PHE A 311 -18.97 -21.39 8.37
CA PHE A 311 -18.82 -20.04 7.87
C PHE A 311 -18.20 -19.12 8.93
N THR A 312 -16.87 -19.09 8.93
CA THR A 312 -16.05 -18.34 9.89
C THR A 312 -15.56 -17.04 9.25
N VAL A 313 -15.79 -15.92 9.95
CA VAL A 313 -15.47 -14.57 9.46
C VAL A 313 -14.63 -13.83 10.50
N CYS A 314 -13.51 -13.26 10.09
CA CYS A 314 -12.66 -12.45 10.97
C CYS A 314 -13.31 -11.09 11.27
N GLU A 315 -12.84 -10.39 12.31
CA GLU A 315 -13.38 -9.08 12.72
C GLU A 315 -13.31 -8.05 11.59
N GLU A 316 -12.18 -7.96 10.87
CA GLU A 316 -12.03 -7.02 9.75
C GLU A 316 -13.05 -7.27 8.62
N CYS A 317 -13.23 -8.52 8.19
CA CYS A 317 -14.18 -8.84 7.13
C CYS A 317 -15.63 -8.71 7.60
N PHE A 318 -15.90 -8.93 8.89
CA PHE A 318 -17.23 -8.73 9.45
C PHE A 318 -17.61 -7.25 9.44
N GLU A 319 -16.72 -6.38 9.92
CA GLU A 319 -16.93 -4.91 9.93
C GLU A 319 -17.04 -4.34 8.50
N GLU A 320 -16.25 -4.85 7.55
CA GLU A 320 -16.25 -4.33 6.17
C GLU A 320 -17.43 -4.83 5.34
N VAL A 321 -17.89 -6.06 5.53
CA VAL A 321 -18.82 -6.74 4.61
C VAL A 321 -20.17 -7.04 5.25
N VAL A 322 -20.19 -7.53 6.49
CA VAL A 322 -21.40 -8.03 7.14
C VAL A 322 -22.13 -6.90 7.87
N LEU A 323 -21.41 -6.14 8.69
CA LEU A 323 -21.99 -5.08 9.52
C LEU A 323 -22.78 -4.03 8.71
N PRO A 324 -22.29 -3.52 7.55
CA PRO A 324 -23.04 -2.55 6.76
C PRO A 324 -24.36 -3.11 6.23
N ILE A 325 -24.44 -4.42 5.96
CA ILE A 325 -25.67 -5.09 5.52
C ILE A 325 -26.63 -5.23 6.71
N VAL A 326 -26.12 -5.61 7.89
CA VAL A 326 -26.94 -5.76 9.10
C VAL A 326 -27.57 -4.44 9.54
N GLU A 327 -26.80 -3.35 9.50
CA GLU A 327 -27.22 -1.99 9.89
C GLU A 327 -28.18 -1.35 8.88
N GLY A 328 -28.08 -1.72 7.60
CA GLY A 328 -29.03 -1.30 6.57
C GLY A 328 -30.32 -2.15 6.55
N GLU A 329 -30.90 -2.32 5.36
CA GLU A 329 -32.04 -3.22 5.11
C GLU A 329 -31.60 -4.70 5.03
N GLY A 330 -30.82 -5.16 6.00
CA GLY A 330 -30.24 -6.50 5.98
C GLY A 330 -31.28 -7.61 5.98
N GLY A 331 -31.05 -8.65 5.18
CA GLY A 331 -31.83 -9.90 5.18
C GLY A 331 -31.55 -10.77 6.43
N SER A 332 -32.36 -11.81 6.62
CA SER A 332 -32.19 -12.78 7.71
C SER A 332 -30.83 -13.48 7.66
N VAL A 333 -30.26 -13.68 6.46
CA VAL A 333 -28.92 -14.23 6.22
C VAL A 333 -27.84 -13.46 7.00
N ALA A 334 -27.76 -12.13 6.84
CA ALA A 334 -26.73 -11.33 7.49
C ALA A 334 -26.90 -11.27 9.03
N ARG A 335 -28.13 -11.45 9.52
CA ARG A 335 -28.44 -11.46 10.96
C ARG A 335 -28.28 -12.84 11.61
N ASN A 336 -28.03 -13.88 10.84
CA ASN A 336 -27.84 -15.24 11.35
C ASN A 336 -26.49 -15.45 12.07
N PHE A 337 -25.64 -14.43 12.19
CA PHE A 337 -24.43 -14.51 13.00
C PHE A 337 -24.71 -14.48 14.50
N PHE A 338 -23.98 -15.30 15.27
CA PHE A 338 -23.99 -15.20 16.72
C PHE A 338 -23.56 -13.79 17.16
N LYS A 339 -24.29 -13.21 18.12
CA LYS A 339 -23.96 -11.90 18.71
C LYS A 339 -22.56 -11.87 19.35
N ARG A 340 -22.13 -13.01 19.89
CA ARG A 340 -20.79 -13.17 20.48
C ARG A 340 -19.94 -14.02 19.55
N ARG A 341 -18.70 -13.55 19.32
CA ARG A 341 -17.68 -14.32 18.60
C ARG A 341 -17.39 -15.64 19.32
N GLN A 342 -17.21 -16.68 18.53
CA GLN A 342 -16.93 -18.04 19.00
C GLN A 342 -15.44 -18.33 18.85
N GLU A 343 -14.85 -19.00 19.82
CA GLU A 343 -13.48 -19.48 19.71
C GLU A 343 -13.45 -20.72 18.81
N ARG A 344 -12.52 -20.75 17.85
CA ARG A 344 -12.30 -21.92 16.98
C ARG A 344 -10.88 -22.43 17.17
N PRO A 345 -10.66 -23.76 17.31
CA PRO A 345 -9.33 -24.33 17.47
C PRO A 345 -8.40 -23.91 16.33
N MET A 346 -8.90 -23.97 15.09
CA MET A 346 -8.21 -23.56 13.87
C MET A 346 -9.26 -23.20 12.82
N ALA A 347 -9.17 -22.01 12.22
CA ALA A 347 -10.08 -21.58 11.16
C ALA A 347 -9.41 -20.57 10.21
N THR A 348 -10.01 -20.40 9.04
CA THR A 348 -9.64 -19.43 7.99
C THR A 348 -10.82 -18.50 7.73
N CYS A 349 -10.59 -17.30 7.19
CA CYS A 349 -11.67 -16.36 6.93
C CYS A 349 -12.40 -16.72 5.63
N GLN A 350 -13.69 -17.05 5.69
CA GLN A 350 -14.48 -17.40 4.50
C GLN A 350 -14.87 -16.19 3.64
N LEU A 351 -14.68 -14.96 4.12
CA LEU A 351 -15.04 -13.71 3.44
C LEU A 351 -13.82 -12.90 2.96
N TYR A 352 -12.63 -13.47 2.87
CA TYR A 352 -11.47 -12.70 2.42
C TYR A 352 -11.51 -12.38 0.92
N SER A 353 -12.08 -13.25 0.10
CA SER A 353 -12.06 -13.15 -1.36
C SER A 353 -13.23 -12.35 -1.92
N ASP A 354 -13.03 -11.74 -3.09
CA ASP A 354 -14.10 -10.99 -3.75
C ASP A 354 -15.24 -11.91 -4.20
N ARG A 355 -14.92 -13.13 -4.67
CA ARG A 355 -15.94 -14.14 -5.01
C ARG A 355 -16.84 -14.45 -3.83
N MET A 356 -16.28 -14.77 -2.66
CA MET A 356 -17.11 -15.13 -1.50
C MET A 356 -17.89 -13.94 -0.95
N ARG A 357 -17.33 -12.73 -1.03
CA ARG A 357 -18.05 -11.50 -0.71
C ARG A 357 -19.25 -11.29 -1.63
N ASP A 358 -19.12 -11.55 -2.92
CA ASP A 358 -20.22 -11.46 -3.88
C ASP A 358 -21.28 -12.54 -3.69
N ILE A 359 -20.86 -13.77 -3.39
CA ILE A 359 -21.77 -14.86 -3.02
C ILE A 359 -22.57 -14.48 -1.77
N PHE A 360 -21.90 -13.98 -0.72
CA PHE A 360 -22.55 -13.55 0.51
C PHE A 360 -23.54 -12.40 0.29
N ARG A 361 -23.14 -11.36 -0.47
CA ARG A 361 -24.04 -10.26 -0.84
C ARG A 361 -25.25 -10.77 -1.62
N LYS A 362 -25.05 -11.71 -2.55
CA LYS A 362 -26.12 -12.32 -3.34
C LYS A 362 -27.07 -13.16 -2.47
N ALA A 363 -26.55 -13.94 -1.53
CA ALA A 363 -27.35 -14.67 -0.55
C ALA A 363 -28.19 -13.72 0.31
N CYS A 364 -27.58 -12.64 0.82
CA CYS A 364 -28.28 -11.62 1.60
C CYS A 364 -29.41 -10.94 0.81
N ARG A 365 -29.17 -10.58 -0.46
CA ARG A 365 -30.19 -9.97 -1.34
C ARG A 365 -31.37 -10.91 -1.64
N ARG A 366 -31.13 -12.23 -1.67
CA ARG A 366 -32.15 -13.25 -1.96
C ARG A 366 -32.78 -13.85 -0.70
N ASP A 367 -32.26 -13.47 0.46
CA ASP A 367 -32.54 -14.09 1.75
C ASP A 367 -32.41 -15.62 1.74
N ASP A 368 -31.40 -16.12 1.01
CA ASP A 368 -31.22 -17.54 0.71
C ASP A 368 -30.02 -18.11 1.48
N LEU A 369 -30.30 -18.64 2.67
CA LEU A 369 -29.30 -19.32 3.52
C LEU A 369 -28.80 -20.62 2.90
N GLY A 370 -29.66 -21.37 2.20
CA GLY A 370 -29.28 -22.64 1.57
C GLY A 370 -28.25 -22.44 0.46
N TYR A 371 -28.45 -21.42 -0.38
CA TYR A 371 -27.47 -21.04 -1.39
C TYR A 371 -26.10 -20.67 -0.79
N LEU A 372 -26.07 -19.99 0.35
CA LEU A 372 -24.82 -19.66 1.03
C LEU A 372 -24.13 -20.93 1.56
N ASP A 373 -24.88 -21.80 2.22
CA ASP A 373 -24.37 -23.07 2.76
C ASP A 373 -23.72 -23.95 1.69
N ASP A 374 -24.41 -24.15 0.56
CA ASP A 374 -23.89 -24.92 -0.57
C ASP A 374 -22.57 -24.36 -1.10
N ARG A 375 -22.44 -23.02 -1.17
CA ARG A 375 -21.24 -22.34 -1.67
C ARG A 375 -20.09 -22.36 -0.67
N VAL A 376 -20.39 -22.32 0.63
CA VAL A 376 -19.38 -22.48 1.69
C VAL A 376 -18.83 -23.90 1.68
N LYS A 377 -19.68 -24.91 1.52
CA LYS A 377 -19.24 -26.32 1.39
C LYS A 377 -18.39 -26.54 0.16
N GLU A 378 -18.83 -26.06 -1.01
CA GLU A 378 -18.05 -26.10 -2.26
C GLU A 378 -16.66 -25.49 -2.08
N ARG A 379 -16.57 -24.33 -1.41
CA ARG A 379 -15.29 -23.68 -1.10
C ARG A 379 -14.39 -24.57 -0.25
N LEU A 380 -14.93 -25.11 0.84
CA LEU A 380 -14.16 -25.91 1.78
C LEU A 380 -13.65 -27.20 1.14
N ASP A 381 -14.45 -27.82 0.28
CA ASP A 381 -14.04 -29.03 -0.47
C ASP A 381 -12.87 -28.73 -1.42
N ILE A 382 -12.91 -27.60 -2.12
CA ILE A 382 -11.84 -27.17 -3.03
C ILE A 382 -10.59 -26.77 -2.26
N GLU A 383 -10.73 -25.98 -1.17
CA GLU A 383 -9.62 -25.62 -0.29
C GLU A 383 -8.94 -26.86 0.29
N ALA A 384 -9.72 -27.85 0.73
CA ALA A 384 -9.20 -29.12 1.22
C ALA A 384 -8.46 -29.89 0.14
N SER A 385 -9.02 -29.98 -1.08
CA SER A 385 -8.39 -30.65 -2.22
C SER A 385 -7.01 -30.04 -2.55
N ILE A 386 -6.93 -28.71 -2.62
CA ILE A 386 -5.68 -28.00 -2.92
C ILE A 386 -4.67 -28.18 -1.78
N LYS A 387 -5.10 -28.06 -0.51
CA LYS A 387 -4.22 -28.29 0.64
C LYS A 387 -3.68 -29.71 0.71
N THR A 388 -4.49 -30.72 0.36
CA THR A 388 -4.03 -32.11 0.26
C THR A 388 -2.95 -32.25 -0.79
N LYS A 389 -3.14 -31.70 -2.00
CA LYS A 389 -2.11 -31.72 -3.07
C LYS A 389 -0.83 -30.99 -2.64
N LEU A 390 -0.94 -29.86 -1.94
CA LEU A 390 0.22 -29.13 -1.41
C LEU A 390 0.95 -29.91 -0.30
N ALA A 391 0.24 -30.69 0.51
CA ALA A 391 0.82 -31.51 1.56
C ALA A 391 1.60 -32.72 1.03
N GLU A 392 1.40 -33.11 -0.23
CA GLU A 392 2.17 -34.16 -0.90
C GLU A 392 3.61 -33.71 -1.26
N HIS A 393 4.00 -32.50 -0.84
CA HIS A 393 5.30 -31.88 -1.12
C HIS A 393 5.65 -31.88 -2.62
N PRO A 394 4.76 -31.33 -3.46
CA PRO A 394 5.00 -31.27 -4.90
C PRO A 394 6.21 -30.40 -5.23
N ALA A 395 6.72 -30.52 -6.45
CA ALA A 395 7.79 -29.66 -6.93
C ALA A 395 7.40 -28.16 -6.83
N GLU A 396 8.38 -27.25 -6.77
CA GLU A 396 8.11 -25.81 -6.63
C GLU A 396 7.19 -25.27 -7.73
N GLU A 397 7.34 -25.78 -8.95
CA GLU A 397 6.49 -25.40 -10.09
C GLU A 397 5.03 -25.82 -9.90
N GLU A 398 4.79 -27.03 -9.43
CA GLU A 398 3.45 -27.55 -9.17
C GLU A 398 2.82 -26.85 -7.95
N THR A 399 3.62 -26.55 -6.92
CA THR A 399 3.20 -25.68 -5.80
C THR A 399 2.70 -24.34 -6.32
N ARG A 400 3.44 -23.69 -7.23
CA ARG A 400 3.05 -22.41 -7.83
C ARG A 400 1.73 -22.54 -8.61
N GLN A 401 1.58 -23.59 -9.41
CA GLN A 401 0.36 -23.82 -10.20
C GLN A 401 -0.86 -24.03 -9.31
N LEU A 402 -0.73 -24.79 -8.21
CA LEU A 402 -1.81 -25.01 -7.25
C LEU A 402 -2.22 -23.71 -6.53
N LEU A 403 -1.25 -22.87 -6.16
CA LEU A 403 -1.53 -21.55 -5.58
C LEU A 403 -2.22 -20.61 -6.57
N GLU A 404 -1.80 -20.64 -7.84
CA GLU A 404 -2.47 -19.87 -8.91
C GLU A 404 -3.88 -20.38 -9.20
N GLU A 405 -4.10 -21.69 -9.18
CA GLU A 405 -5.42 -22.32 -9.34
C GLU A 405 -6.36 -21.84 -8.23
N TRP A 406 -5.89 -21.89 -6.97
CA TRP A 406 -6.63 -21.39 -5.83
C TRP A 406 -6.94 -19.89 -5.95
N GLN A 407 -5.94 -19.09 -6.31
CA GLN A 407 -6.10 -17.65 -6.46
C GLN A 407 -7.05 -17.27 -7.60
N LYS A 408 -7.12 -18.06 -8.68
CA LYS A 408 -8.09 -17.85 -9.77
C LYS A 408 -9.50 -18.25 -9.37
N TRP A 409 -9.63 -19.19 -8.44
CA TRP A 409 -10.92 -19.65 -7.97
C TRP A 409 -11.56 -18.66 -6.99
N GLU A 410 -10.77 -17.99 -6.15
CA GLU A 410 -11.19 -16.96 -5.18
C GLU A 410 -11.33 -15.55 -5.77
#